data_AF-A0A086JJT5-F1
#
_entry.id   AF-A0A086JJT5-F1
#
_cell.length_a   1.000
_cell.length_b   1.000
_cell.length_c   1.000
_cell.angle_alpha   90.00
_cell.angle_beta   90.00
_cell.angle_gamma   90.00
#
_symmetry.space_group_name_H-M   'P 1'
#
loop_
_entity.id
_entity.type
_entity.pdbx_description
1 polymer ?
#
loop_
_entity_poly.entity_id
_entity_poly.type
_entity_poly.pdbx_seq_one_letter_code
_entity_poly.pdbx_strand_id
1 'polypeptide(L)'
;GDSSCRYYQYHGGTLRSVDAYRSSVPIKNFCFIPKLAVDQMRAEIGRMLKQENGNVLQPISFIVPRKNQDVFQADLYPPAPDVEPSM
;
A
#
# COMPACT_ATOMS: atom_id res chain seq x y z
N GLY A 1 -1.37 9.81 19.99
CA GLY A 1 -1.70 9.56 18.58
C GLY A 1 -1.01 8.30 18.16
N ASP A 2 -1.69 7.45 17.40
CA ASP A 2 -1.17 6.13 17.04
C ASP A 2 0.06 6.24 16.14
N SER A 3 1.07 5.43 16.44
CA SER A 3 2.33 5.37 15.70
C SER A 3 2.44 4.13 14.82
N SER A 4 1.36 3.34 14.72
CA SER A 4 1.32 2.11 13.92
C SER A 4 0.18 2.11 12.92
N CYS A 5 0.44 1.67 11.69
CA CYS A 5 -0.58 1.33 10.70
C CYS A 5 -0.70 -0.19 10.64
N ARG A 6 -1.80 -0.74 11.18
CA ARG A 6 -2.08 -2.18 11.18
C ARG A 6 -2.88 -2.54 9.95
N TYR A 7 -2.53 -3.65 9.30
CA TYR A 7 -3.22 -4.12 8.11
C TYR A 7 -3.70 -5.56 8.29
N TYR A 8 -4.85 -5.80 7.69
CA TYR A 8 -5.63 -7.02 7.88
C TYR A 8 -6.05 -7.55 6.51
N GLN A 9 -6.11 -8.86 6.39
CA GLN A 9 -6.68 -9.54 5.25
C GLN A 9 -8.15 -9.82 5.54
N TYR A 10 -9.03 -9.34 4.67
CA TYR A 10 -10.45 -9.69 4.69
C TYR A 10 -10.73 -10.77 3.64
N HIS A 11 -11.30 -11.89 4.06
CA HIS A 11 -11.68 -12.98 3.16
C HIS A 11 -12.87 -13.76 3.73
N GLY A 12 -13.94 -13.92 2.94
CA GLY A 12 -15.11 -14.73 3.31
C GLY A 12 -15.75 -14.31 4.64
N GLY A 13 -15.93 -13.01 4.88
CA GLY A 13 -16.51 -12.52 6.14
C GLY A 13 -15.55 -12.51 7.34
N THR A 14 -14.35 -13.06 7.20
CA THR A 14 -13.36 -13.13 8.28
C THR A 14 -12.26 -12.11 8.07
N LEU A 15 -11.90 -11.41 9.15
CA LEU A 15 -10.75 -10.51 9.20
C LEU A 15 -9.57 -11.19 9.91
N ARG A 16 -8.42 -11.26 9.25
CA ARG A 16 -7.18 -11.84 9.79
C ARG A 16 -6.11 -10.77 9.89
N SER A 17 -5.44 -10.67 11.04
CA SER A 17 -4.30 -9.77 11.18
C SER A 17 -3.14 -10.28 10.32
N VAL A 18 -2.55 -9.37 9.54
CA VAL A 18 -1.37 -9.69 8.73
C VAL A 18 -0.13 -9.21 9.48
N ASP A 19 0.04 -7.88 9.59
CA ASP A 19 1.13 -7.26 10.33
C ASP A 19 0.84 -5.75 10.53
N ALA A 20 1.83 -4.99 11.00
CA ALA A 20 1.73 -3.56 11.24
C ALA A 20 3.03 -2.84 10.90
N TYR A 21 2.91 -1.77 10.11
CA TYR A 21 3.96 -0.76 10.00
C TYR A 21 4.04 0.02 11.31
N ARG A 22 5.24 0.17 11.87
CA ARG A 22 5.49 0.92 13.11
C ARG A 22 6.44 2.07 12.81
N SER A 23 6.04 3.25 13.25
CA SER A 23 6.79 4.50 13.11
C SER A 23 7.29 4.95 14.48
N SER A 24 8.47 5.57 14.52
CA SER A 24 8.98 6.23 15.72
C SER A 24 8.22 7.52 16.04
N VAL A 25 7.69 8.19 15.02
CA VAL A 25 6.87 9.39 15.14
C VAL A 25 5.37 9.07 14.97
N PRO A 26 4.46 9.78 15.66
CA PRO A 26 3.02 9.61 15.47
C PRO A 26 2.60 9.87 14.03
N ILE A 27 1.70 9.04 13.49
CA ILE A 27 1.15 9.23 12.16
C ILE A 27 0.01 10.25 12.26
N LYS A 28 0.26 11.50 11.86
CA LYS A 28 -0.73 12.58 11.92
C LYS A 28 -1.56 12.67 10.64
N ASN A 29 -0.86 12.69 9.49
CA ASN A 29 -1.46 12.79 8.17
C ASN A 29 -0.83 11.75 7.26
N PHE A 30 -1.66 11.12 6.42
CA PHE A 30 -1.22 10.20 5.39
C PHE A 30 -2.24 10.14 4.25
N CYS A 31 -1.79 9.68 3.09
CA CYS A 31 -2.67 9.30 1.99
C CYS A 31 -2.13 8.05 1.29
N PHE A 32 -2.97 7.38 0.51
CA PHE A 32 -2.56 6.30 -0.38
C PHE A 32 -2.48 6.83 -1.82
N ILE A 33 -1.49 6.35 -2.57
CA ILE A 33 -1.41 6.65 -4.00
C ILE A 33 -2.36 5.74 -4.81
N PRO A 34 -2.78 6.16 -6.01
CA PRO A 34 -3.55 5.32 -6.92
C PRO A 34 -2.80 4.05 -7.31
N LYS A 35 -3.54 2.99 -7.66
CA LYS A 35 -2.97 1.72 -8.12
C LYS A 35 -2.08 1.85 -9.34
N LEU A 36 -2.38 2.79 -10.23
CA LEU A 36 -1.57 3.05 -11.43
C LEU A 36 -0.15 3.53 -11.11
N ALA A 37 0.11 4.04 -9.90
CA ALA A 37 1.39 4.61 -9.51
C ALA A 37 2.27 3.67 -8.64
N VAL A 38 1.82 2.44 -8.40
CA VAL A 38 2.61 1.46 -7.63
C VAL A 38 3.68 0.79 -8.50
N ASP A 39 4.77 0.37 -7.89
CA ASP A 39 5.85 -0.37 -8.56
C ASP A 39 5.48 -1.85 -8.74
N GLN A 40 5.00 -2.18 -9.93
CA GLN A 40 4.53 -3.53 -10.27
C GLN A 40 5.66 -4.56 -10.35
N MET A 41 6.87 -4.14 -10.75
CA MET A 41 8.04 -5.01 -10.83
C MET A 41 8.45 -5.48 -9.44
N ARG A 42 8.31 -4.61 -8.44
CA ARG A 42 8.62 -4.93 -7.05
C ARG A 42 7.47 -5.63 -6.31
N ALA A 43 6.40 -6.04 -6.99
CA ALA A 43 5.20 -6.58 -6.37
C ALA A 43 4.62 -5.65 -5.28
N GLU A 44 4.73 -4.33 -5.48
CA GLU A 44 4.11 -3.34 -4.59
C GLU A 44 2.60 -3.33 -4.83
N ILE A 45 1.83 -3.58 -3.76
CA ILE A 45 0.37 -3.59 -3.80
C ILE A 45 -0.22 -2.29 -3.27
N GLY A 46 0.58 -1.39 -2.71
CA GLY A 46 0.13 -0.09 -2.25
C GLY A 46 1.29 0.72 -1.71
N ARG A 47 1.14 2.05 -1.75
CA ARG A 47 2.10 2.97 -1.15
C ARG A 47 1.34 4.03 -0.37
N MET A 48 1.68 4.16 0.91
CA MET A 48 1.21 5.23 1.78
C MET A 48 2.23 6.34 1.78
N LEU A 49 1.82 7.58 1.53
CA LEU A 49 2.63 8.77 1.75
C LEU A 49 2.29 9.29 3.15
N LYS A 50 3.21 9.11 4.09
CA LYS A 50 3.09 9.58 5.46
C LYS A 50 3.77 10.94 5.59
N GLN A 51 3.10 11.92 6.18
CA GLN A 51 3.76 13.20 6.50
C GLN A 51 4.62 13.05 7.75
N GLU A 52 5.89 13.41 7.64
CA GLU A 52 6.82 13.53 8.75
C GLU A 52 7.19 15.00 8.98
N ASN A 53 7.31 15.38 10.25
CA ASN A 53 7.82 16.68 10.71
C ASN A 53 7.17 17.92 10.07
N GLY A 54 5.96 17.77 9.50
CA GLY A 54 5.21 18.88 8.90
C GLY A 54 5.58 19.20 7.46
N ASN A 55 6.71 18.72 6.93
CA ASN A 55 7.28 19.22 5.67
C ASN A 55 7.81 18.13 4.73
N VAL A 56 7.84 16.86 5.15
CA VAL A 56 8.35 15.74 4.34
C VAL A 56 7.26 14.70 4.14
N LEU A 57 7.10 14.22 2.91
CA LEU A 57 6.28 13.04 2.61
C LEU A 57 7.18 11.81 2.51
N GLN A 58 7.07 10.92 3.48
CA GLN A 58 7.79 9.65 3.53
C GLN A 58 6.95 8.55 2.87
N PRO A 59 7.41 7.94 1.76
CA PRO A 59 6.72 6.82 1.13
C PRO A 59 6.93 5.53 1.91
N ILE A 60 5.84 4.82 2.20
CA ILE A 60 5.81 3.52 2.87
C ILE A 60 5.17 2.51 1.92
N SER A 61 5.99 1.59 1.40
CA SER A 61 5.59 0.58 0.43
C SER A 61 5.06 -0.69 1.09
N PHE A 62 3.93 -1.19 0.62
CA PHE A 62 3.38 -2.50 0.97
C PHE A 62 3.69 -3.46 -0.16
N ILE A 63 4.60 -4.40 0.09
CA ILE A 63 5.15 -5.31 -0.92
C ILE A 63 4.77 -6.75 -0.58
N VAL A 64 4.32 -7.49 -1.60
CA VAL A 64 4.14 -8.95 -1.47
C VAL A 64 5.48 -9.62 -1.79
N PRO A 65 6.09 -10.39 -0.87
CA PRO A 65 7.37 -11.04 -1.12
C PRO A 65 7.22 -12.16 -2.16
N ARG A 66 7.65 -11.91 -3.39
CA ARG A 66 7.66 -12.88 -4.51
C ARG A 66 9.08 -13.32 -4.83
N LYS A 67 9.23 -14.57 -5.26
CA LYS A 67 10.54 -15.14 -5.65
C LYS A 67 11.09 -14.56 -6.95
N ASN A 68 10.22 -14.25 -7.91
CA ASN A 68 10.61 -13.72 -9.21
C ASN A 68 9.95 -12.34 -9.39
N GLN A 69 10.76 -11.29 -9.37
CA GLN A 69 10.33 -9.90 -9.55
C GLN A 69 10.39 -9.45 -11.01
N ASP A 70 11.06 -10.22 -11.88
CA ASP A 70 11.22 -9.90 -13.30
C ASP A 70 9.99 -10.33 -14.13
N VAL A 71 9.06 -11.06 -13.52
CA VAL A 71 7.82 -11.51 -14.14
C VAL A 71 6.64 -10.75 -13.57
N PHE A 72 5.81 -10.21 -14.47
CA PHE A 72 4.56 -9.55 -14.10
C PHE A 72 3.62 -10.49 -13.34
N GLN A 73 3.19 -10.07 -12.15
CA GLN A 73 2.35 -10.85 -11.23
C GLN A 73 0.86 -10.50 -11.42
N ALA A 74 0.25 -11.04 -12.48
CA ALA A 74 -1.13 -10.69 -12.88
C ALA A 74 -2.18 -10.90 -11.77
N ASP A 75 -1.95 -11.81 -10.82
CA ASP A 75 -2.84 -12.07 -9.69
C ASP A 75 -2.88 -10.93 -8.66
N LEU A 76 -1.83 -10.11 -8.58
CA LEU A 76 -1.75 -8.93 -7.70
C LEU A 76 -2.35 -7.67 -8.33
N TYR A 77 -2.50 -7.65 -9.65
CA TYR A 77 -2.87 -6.48 -10.44
C TYR A 77 -4.12 -6.75 -11.29
N PRO A 78 -5.30 -6.97 -10.68
CA PRO A 78 -6.55 -7.04 -11.42
C PRO A 78 -6.84 -5.70 -12.11
N PRO A 79 -7.75 -5.69 -13.11
CA PRO A 79 -8.20 -4.44 -13.73
C PRO A 79 -8.60 -3.41 -12.67
N ALA A 80 -8.01 -2.23 -12.74
CA ALA A 80 -8.27 -1.12 -11.84
C ALA A 80 -8.94 0.03 -12.61
N PRO A 81 -9.71 0.90 -11.93
CA PRO A 81 -10.23 2.11 -12.56
C PRO A 81 -9.12 2.92 -13.22
N ASP A 82 -9.37 3.33 -14.46
CA ASP A 82 -8.44 4.13 -15.24
C ASP A 82 -8.65 5.63 -14.95
N VAL A 83 -7.80 6.47 -15.55
CA VAL A 83 -7.93 7.94 -15.49
C VAL A 83 -9.11 8.44 -16.32
N GLU A 84 -9.53 7.66 -17.32
CA GLU A 84 -10.69 7.98 -18.14
C GLU A 84 -12.01 7.66 -17.41
N PRO A 85 -12.97 8.59 -17.40
CA PRO A 85 -14.27 8.34 -16.80
C PRO A 85 -15.05 7.30 -17.62
N SER A 86 -15.89 6.50 -16.95
CA SER A 86 -16.85 5.65 -17.63
C SER A 86 -17.88 6.52 -18.36
N MET A 87 -18.15 6.22 -19.64
CA MET A 87 -19.25 6.81 -20.41
C MET A 87 -20.63 6.55 -19.78
#